data_AF-A0A963G906-F1
#
_entry.id   AF-A0A963G906-F1
#
_cell.length_a   1.000
_cell.length_b   1.000
_cell.length_c   1.000
_cell.angle_alpha   90.00
_cell.angle_beta   90.00
_cell.angle_gamma   90.00
#
_symmetry.space_group_name_H-M   'P 1'
#
loop_
_entity.id
_entity.type
_entity.pdbx_description
1 polymer ?
#
loop_
_entity_poly.entity_id
_entity_poly.type
_entity_poly.pdbx_seq_one_letter_code
_entity_poly.pdbx_strand_id
1 'polypeptide(L)'
;SAALHTLVAEMVAAVPEIHCLRDPTRGGLATTLNELARQSAVGMLLREAAIPVHPQVNAACELLGLDPLYVANEGKLVCICAKPDAVRLLEVMRAHPLGRGASIIGEVVEDSHGFVQIETGFGGSRVVDWLTGEQLPRIC
;
A
#
# COMPACT_ATOMS: atom_id res chain seq x y z
N SER A 1 6.47 -5.26 -14.69
CA SER A 1 7.25 -5.94 -13.65
C SER A 1 8.52 -5.15 -13.38
N ALA A 2 8.89 -4.97 -12.11
CA ALA A 2 10.19 -4.43 -11.69
C ALA A 2 10.72 -5.24 -10.51
N ALA A 3 12.00 -5.61 -10.54
CA ALA A 3 12.63 -6.36 -9.46
C ALA A 3 13.03 -5.39 -8.33
N LEU A 4 12.40 -5.49 -7.17
CA LEU A 4 12.61 -4.55 -6.05
C LEU A 4 13.72 -4.96 -5.08
N HIS A 5 14.47 -6.03 -5.35
CA HIS A 5 15.46 -6.55 -4.42
C HIS A 5 16.57 -5.55 -4.04
N THR A 6 17.00 -4.69 -4.97
CA THR A 6 18.01 -3.65 -4.69
C THR A 6 17.45 -2.55 -3.79
N LEU A 7 16.21 -2.13 -4.04
CA LEU A 7 15.49 -1.19 -3.18
C LEU A 7 15.34 -1.78 -1.76
N VAL A 8 14.91 -3.03 -1.66
CA VAL A 8 14.75 -3.72 -0.36
C VAL A 8 16.10 -3.85 0.37
N ALA A 9 17.19 -4.13 -0.34
CA ALA A 9 18.52 -4.19 0.26
C ALA A 9 18.92 -2.85 0.91
N GLU A 10 18.69 -1.71 0.22
CA GLU A 10 18.93 -0.38 0.78
C GLU A 10 18.02 -0.08 1.97
N MET A 11 16.74 -0.45 1.89
CA MET A 11 15.77 -0.28 2.97
C MET A 11 16.20 -1.02 4.25
N VAL A 12 16.53 -2.31 4.15
CA VAL A 12 16.94 -3.14 5.29
C VAL A 12 18.28 -2.70 5.86
N ALA A 13 19.22 -2.25 5.03
CA ALA A 13 20.50 -1.70 5.49
C ALA A 13 20.31 -0.42 6.33
N ALA A 14 19.35 0.43 5.95
CA ALA A 14 19.05 1.66 6.68
C ALA A 14 18.18 1.42 7.92
N VAL A 15 17.17 0.56 7.81
CA VAL A 15 16.21 0.25 8.87
C VAL A 15 16.10 -1.29 9.01
N PRO A 16 16.95 -1.92 9.84
CA PRO A 16 16.92 -3.38 10.02
C PRO A 16 15.62 -3.89 10.67
N GLU A 17 14.99 -3.06 11.49
CA GLU A 17 13.75 -3.38 12.24
C GLU A 17 12.47 -3.13 11.43
N ILE A 18 12.52 -3.26 10.09
CA ILE A 18 11.30 -3.26 9.27
C ILE A 18 10.41 -4.42 9.73
N HIS A 19 9.15 -4.14 10.06
CA HIS A 19 8.23 -5.15 10.57
C HIS A 19 7.70 -6.05 9.46
N CYS A 20 7.42 -5.49 8.28
CA CYS A 20 6.84 -6.25 7.18
C CYS A 20 7.10 -5.61 5.81
N LEU A 21 7.30 -6.45 4.80
CA LEU A 21 7.30 -6.10 3.38
C LEU A 21 6.36 -7.05 2.62
N ARG A 22 5.49 -6.49 1.77
CA ARG A 22 4.60 -7.24 0.87
C ARG A 22 4.44 -6.56 -0.47
N ASP A 23 4.33 -7.34 -1.53
CA ASP A 23 4.02 -6.89 -2.87
C ASP A 23 2.49 -6.92 -3.13
N PRO A 24 1.85 -5.79 -3.51
CA PRO A 24 0.41 -5.74 -3.75
C PRO A 24 0.05 -6.21 -5.16
N THR A 25 0.28 -7.51 -5.42
CA THR A 25 -0.06 -8.20 -6.68
C THR A 25 -1.57 -8.46 -6.75
N ARG A 26 -2.05 -9.71 -6.71
CA ARG A 26 -3.48 -10.00 -6.84
C ARG A 26 -4.29 -9.38 -5.70
N GLY A 27 -5.36 -8.66 -6.06
CA GLY A 27 -6.20 -7.92 -5.11
C GLY A 27 -5.64 -6.54 -4.71
N GLY A 28 -4.46 -6.19 -5.22
CA GLY A 28 -3.88 -4.87 -5.06
C GLY A 28 -3.55 -4.49 -3.62
N LEU A 29 -3.42 -3.19 -3.39
CA LEU A 29 -3.10 -2.62 -2.09
C LEU A 29 -4.18 -2.96 -1.04
N ALA A 30 -5.45 -2.89 -1.42
CA ALA A 30 -6.58 -3.14 -0.53
C ALA A 30 -6.53 -4.55 0.08
N THR A 31 -6.37 -5.59 -0.75
CA THR A 31 -6.28 -6.97 -0.26
C THR A 31 -5.03 -7.19 0.57
N THR A 32 -3.87 -6.69 0.13
CA THR A 32 -2.61 -6.83 0.90
C THR A 32 -2.72 -6.22 2.29
N LEU A 33 -3.29 -5.02 2.43
CA LEU A 33 -3.42 -4.38 3.74
C LEU A 33 -4.41 -5.12 4.63
N ASN A 34 -5.53 -5.60 4.08
CA ASN A 34 -6.51 -6.41 4.83
C ASN A 34 -5.91 -7.74 5.32
N GLU A 35 -5.07 -8.40 4.51
CA GLU A 35 -4.35 -9.59 4.93
C GLU A 35 -3.40 -9.30 6.10
N LEU A 36 -2.62 -8.22 5.99
CA LEU A 36 -1.66 -7.81 7.03
C LEU A 36 -2.36 -7.40 8.33
N ALA A 37 -3.45 -6.64 8.23
CA ALA A 37 -4.28 -6.21 9.36
C ALA A 37 -4.81 -7.42 10.13
N ARG A 38 -5.38 -8.40 9.41
CA ARG A 38 -5.92 -9.63 9.99
C ARG A 38 -4.83 -10.52 10.59
N GLN A 39 -3.71 -10.73 9.90
CA GLN A 39 -2.61 -11.57 10.37
C GLN A 39 -1.95 -11.00 11.63
N SER A 40 -1.96 -9.68 11.78
CA SER A 40 -1.30 -8.98 12.90
C SER A 40 -2.27 -8.59 14.02
N ALA A 41 -3.59 -8.80 13.84
CA ALA A 41 -4.65 -8.36 14.76
C ALA A 41 -4.61 -6.85 15.07
N VAL A 42 -4.48 -6.03 14.02
CA VAL A 42 -4.41 -4.57 14.08
C VAL A 42 -5.30 -3.93 13.02
N GLY A 43 -5.69 -2.67 13.22
CA GLY A 43 -6.31 -1.85 12.19
C GLY A 43 -5.30 -1.01 11.42
N MET A 44 -5.76 -0.37 10.35
CA MET A 44 -4.96 0.61 9.59
C MET A 44 -5.81 1.80 9.18
N LEU A 45 -5.25 3.00 9.34
CA LEU A 45 -5.85 4.25 8.89
C LEU A 45 -5.02 4.83 7.74
N LEU A 46 -5.61 4.86 6.55
CA LEU A 46 -5.01 5.37 5.32
C LEU A 46 -5.53 6.78 5.01
N ARG A 47 -4.73 7.55 4.28
CA ARG A 47 -5.11 8.86 3.74
C ARG A 47 -5.17 8.76 2.23
N GLU A 48 -6.37 8.91 1.66
CA GLU A 48 -6.58 8.75 0.21
C GLU A 48 -5.66 9.65 -0.61
N ALA A 49 -5.55 10.93 -0.23
CA ALA A 49 -4.70 11.91 -0.90
C ALA A 49 -3.19 11.58 -0.84
N ALA A 50 -2.77 10.69 0.07
CA ALA A 50 -1.37 10.30 0.20
C ALA A 50 -1.01 9.08 -0.67
N ILE A 51 -2.00 8.36 -1.22
CA ILE A 51 -1.80 7.18 -2.07
C ILE A 51 -1.42 7.64 -3.49
N PRO A 52 -0.20 7.36 -3.97
CA PRO A 52 0.25 7.83 -5.27
C PRO A 52 -0.41 7.02 -6.39
N VAL A 53 -1.34 7.65 -7.11
CA VAL A 53 -1.96 7.10 -8.32
C VAL A 53 -1.68 8.06 -9.48
N HIS A 54 -1.17 7.54 -10.60
CA HIS A 54 -0.95 8.37 -11.78
C HIS A 54 -2.30 8.83 -12.36
N PRO A 55 -2.43 10.10 -12.82
CA PRO A 55 -3.70 10.61 -13.35
C PRO A 55 -4.29 9.75 -14.47
N GLN A 56 -3.44 9.20 -15.33
CA GLN A 56 -3.86 8.31 -16.42
C GLN A 56 -4.43 6.97 -15.90
N VAL A 57 -3.87 6.43 -14.82
CA VAL A 57 -4.36 5.21 -14.18
C VAL A 57 -5.70 5.49 -13.50
N ASN A 58 -5.83 6.62 -12.80
CA ASN A 58 -7.07 7.01 -12.17
C ASN A 58 -8.20 7.18 -13.21
N ALA A 59 -7.94 7.91 -14.29
CA ALA A 59 -8.91 8.10 -15.37
C ALA A 59 -9.32 6.76 -16.04
N ALA A 60 -8.37 5.84 -16.22
CA ALA A 60 -8.67 4.51 -16.76
C ALA A 60 -9.53 3.69 -15.78
N CYS A 61 -9.24 3.73 -14.48
CA CYS A 61 -10.03 3.05 -13.46
C CYS A 61 -11.46 3.60 -13.40
N GLU A 62 -11.61 4.93 -13.41
CA GLU A 62 -12.92 5.60 -13.46
C GLU A 62 -13.74 5.17 -14.68
N LEU A 63 -13.12 5.18 -15.88
CA LEU A 63 -13.79 4.77 -17.12
C LEU A 63 -14.25 3.31 -17.09
N LEU A 64 -13.47 2.43 -16.46
CA LEU A 64 -13.73 0.99 -16.39
C LEU A 64 -14.57 0.57 -15.18
N GLY A 65 -14.92 1.51 -14.29
CA GLY A 65 -15.62 1.20 -13.04
C GLY A 65 -14.77 0.37 -12.06
N LEU A 66 -13.46 0.55 -12.09
CA LEU A 66 -12.50 -0.12 -11.21
C LEU A 66 -12.06 0.83 -10.09
N ASP A 67 -11.71 0.28 -8.94
CA ASP A 67 -11.03 1.01 -7.86
C ASP A 67 -9.52 0.69 -7.93
N PRO A 68 -8.63 1.70 -8.09
CA PRO A 68 -7.20 1.49 -8.24
C PRO A 68 -6.55 0.77 -7.04
N LEU A 69 -7.18 0.77 -5.86
CA LEU A 69 -6.67 0.06 -4.70
C LEU A 69 -6.71 -1.46 -4.86
N TYR A 70 -7.57 -1.99 -5.73
CA TYR A 70 -7.74 -3.43 -5.96
C TYR A 70 -7.04 -3.94 -7.22
N VAL A 71 -6.45 -3.04 -8.01
CA VAL A 71 -5.72 -3.39 -9.24
C VAL A 71 -4.34 -3.91 -8.88
N ALA A 72 -3.94 -5.00 -9.54
CA ALA A 72 -2.66 -5.65 -9.27
C ALA A 72 -1.45 -4.80 -9.67
N ASN A 73 -0.40 -4.85 -8.84
CA ASN A 73 0.86 -4.14 -9.08
C ASN A 73 2.03 -5.13 -9.24
N GLU A 74 2.77 -4.99 -10.34
CA GLU A 74 3.92 -5.82 -10.69
C GLU A 74 5.22 -5.00 -10.59
N GLY A 75 5.67 -4.71 -9.38
CA GLY A 75 6.84 -3.84 -9.14
C GLY A 75 6.60 -2.74 -8.13
N LYS A 76 5.72 -2.98 -7.14
CA LYS A 76 5.50 -2.13 -5.97
C LYS A 76 5.65 -2.98 -4.71
N LEU A 77 5.90 -2.32 -3.58
CA LEU A 77 5.84 -2.94 -2.26
C LEU A 77 5.09 -2.03 -1.28
N VAL A 78 4.53 -2.67 -0.26
CA VAL A 78 4.03 -2.10 0.98
C VAL A 78 5.08 -2.38 2.05
N CYS A 79 5.38 -1.39 2.87
CA CYS A 79 6.33 -1.51 3.97
C CYS A 79 5.69 -1.01 5.27
N ILE A 80 5.82 -1.80 6.34
CA ILE A 80 5.43 -1.42 7.70
C ILE A 80 6.70 -1.34 8.55
N CYS A 81 6.89 -0.22 9.24
CA CYS A 81 8.03 0.02 10.14
C CYS A 81 7.57 0.78 11.39
N ALA A 82 8.46 0.89 12.38
CA ALA A 82 8.22 1.74 13.54
C ALA A 82 8.09 3.22 13.16
N LYS A 83 7.19 3.94 13.83
CA LYS A 83 6.93 5.37 13.57
C LYS A 83 8.18 6.25 13.54
N PRO A 84 9.19 6.08 14.43
CA PRO A 84 10.41 6.88 14.38
C PRO A 84 11.25 6.66 13.11
N ASP A 85 11.13 5.49 12.47
CA ASP A 85 11.90 5.13 11.28
C ASP A 85 11.24 5.54 9.96
N ALA A 86 9.95 5.86 9.98
CA ALA A 86 9.15 6.08 8.76
C ALA A 86 9.72 7.14 7.82
N VAL A 87 10.18 8.28 8.36
CA VAL A 87 10.75 9.38 7.56
C VAL A 87 12.08 8.95 6.93
N ARG A 88 12.98 8.38 7.74
CA ARG A 88 14.28 7.90 7.28
C ARG A 88 14.13 6.83 6.20
N LEU A 89 13.22 5.88 6.40
CA LEU A 89 12.95 4.83 5.42
C LEU A 89 12.40 5.41 4.12
N LEU A 90 11.47 6.38 4.20
CA LEU A 90 10.91 7.04 3.03
C LEU A 90 11.99 7.77 2.22
N GLU A 91 12.92 8.45 2.89
CA GLU A 91 14.06 9.13 2.23
C GLU A 91 14.94 8.14 1.47
N VAL A 92 15.28 7.00 2.09
CA VAL A 92 16.04 5.92 1.44
C VAL A 92 15.29 5.38 0.22
N MET A 93 13.99 5.10 0.35
CA MET A 93 13.18 4.65 -0.78
C MET A 93 13.18 5.65 -1.93
N ARG A 94 13.03 6.95 -1.64
CA ARG A 94 12.96 8.01 -2.66
C ARG A 94 14.30 8.29 -3.35
N ALA A 95 15.42 8.00 -2.69
CA ALA A 95 16.76 8.08 -3.29
C ALA A 95 16.98 7.00 -4.36
N HIS A 96 16.34 5.83 -4.21
CA HIS A 96 16.44 4.75 -5.18
C HIS A 96 15.54 4.98 -6.40
N PRO A 97 16.00 4.71 -7.65
CA PRO A 97 15.20 4.94 -8.86
C PRO A 97 13.81 4.29 -8.86
N LEU A 98 13.69 3.07 -8.31
CA LEU A 98 12.42 2.33 -8.23
C LEU A 98 11.48 2.84 -7.12
N GLY A 99 11.98 3.61 -6.15
CA GLY A 99 11.21 4.11 -5.01
C GLY A 99 10.93 5.61 -5.04
N ARG A 100 11.27 6.32 -6.13
CA ARG A 100 11.03 7.78 -6.28
C ARG A 100 9.60 8.22 -5.97
N GLY A 101 8.62 7.38 -6.29
CA GLY A 101 7.20 7.62 -6.03
C GLY A 101 6.71 7.14 -4.65
N ALA A 102 7.60 6.71 -3.75
CA ALA A 102 7.21 6.22 -2.43
C ALA A 102 6.53 7.31 -1.61
N SER A 103 5.57 6.91 -0.77
CA SER A 103 4.79 7.79 0.08
C SER A 103 4.41 7.06 1.36
N ILE A 104 4.35 7.79 2.47
CA ILE A 104 3.70 7.30 3.69
C ILE A 104 2.20 7.50 3.48
N ILE A 105 1.45 6.39 3.38
CA ILE A 105 0.03 6.42 3.03
C ILE A 105 -0.91 6.33 4.24
N GLY A 106 -0.39 6.06 5.44
CA GLY A 106 -1.22 5.80 6.61
C GLY A 106 -0.42 5.34 7.82
N GLU A 107 -1.13 4.82 8.82
CA GLU A 107 -0.56 4.26 10.04
C GLU A 107 -1.34 3.03 10.52
N VAL A 108 -0.63 2.16 11.25
CA VAL A 108 -1.24 1.03 11.96
C VAL A 108 -1.85 1.55 13.26
N VAL A 109 -3.06 1.11 13.57
CA VAL A 109 -3.81 1.52 14.76
C VAL A 109 -4.26 0.29 15.56
N GLU A 110 -4.52 0.48 16.85
CA GLU A 110 -5.15 -0.55 17.66
C GLU A 110 -6.62 -0.69 17.23
N ASP A 111 -6.99 -1.87 16.73
CA ASP A 111 -8.37 -2.24 16.42
C ASP A 111 -8.50 -3.76 16.44
N SER A 112 -9.30 -4.27 17.37
CA SER A 112 -9.56 -5.70 17.52
C SER A 112 -10.35 -6.31 16.35
N HIS A 113 -11.00 -5.50 15.53
CA HIS A 113 -11.73 -5.96 14.35
C HIS A 113 -10.84 -6.07 13.11
N GLY A 114 -9.65 -5.47 13.15
CA GLY A 114 -8.67 -5.50 12.07
C GLY A 114 -9.10 -4.74 10.81
N PHE A 115 -9.82 -3.62 10.96
CA PHE A 115 -10.30 -2.87 9.81
C PHE A 115 -9.20 -2.03 9.15
N VAL A 116 -9.23 -2.02 7.82
CA VAL A 116 -8.51 -1.03 7.01
C VAL A 116 -9.49 0.07 6.65
N GLN A 117 -9.21 1.30 7.06
CA GLN A 117 -10.03 2.48 6.81
C GLN A 117 -9.26 3.49 5.98
N ILE A 118 -9.96 4.26 5.15
CA ILE A 118 -9.38 5.34 4.36
C ILE A 118 -10.13 6.64 4.62
N GLU A 119 -9.39 7.66 5.03
CA GLU A 119 -9.84 9.05 5.09
C GLU A 119 -9.89 9.61 3.67
N THR A 120 -11.09 10.00 3.24
CA THR A 120 -11.32 10.55 1.91
C THR A 120 -10.91 12.01 1.85
N GLY A 121 -10.65 12.50 0.64
CA GLY A 121 -10.34 13.93 0.42
C GLY A 121 -11.44 14.91 0.88
N PHE A 122 -12.65 14.41 1.16
CA PHE A 122 -13.81 15.20 1.59
C PHE A 122 -14.05 15.17 3.10
N GLY A 123 -13.13 14.58 3.88
CA GLY A 123 -13.18 14.57 5.35
C GLY A 123 -14.04 13.47 5.98
N GLY A 124 -14.52 12.51 5.19
CA GLY A 124 -15.18 11.30 5.68
C GLY A 124 -14.21 10.11 5.72
N SER A 125 -14.64 8.98 6.28
CA SER A 125 -13.90 7.72 6.19
C SER A 125 -14.77 6.62 5.57
N ARG A 126 -14.13 5.66 4.89
CA ARG A 126 -14.77 4.41 4.46
C ARG A 126 -13.90 3.21 4.83
N VAL A 127 -14.53 2.07 5.05
CA VAL A 127 -13.81 0.79 5.16
C VAL A 127 -13.34 0.37 3.77
N VAL A 128 -12.08 -0.06 3.68
CA VAL A 128 -11.52 -0.72 2.51
C VAL A 128 -11.80 -2.21 2.68
N ASP A 129 -12.91 -2.66 2.11
CA ASP A 129 -13.38 -4.04 2.29
C ASP A 129 -12.57 -5.04 1.46
N TRP A 130 -12.78 -6.33 1.67
CA TRP A 130 -12.23 -7.38 0.84
C TRP A 130 -12.75 -7.27 -0.60
N LEU A 131 -11.90 -7.62 -1.56
CA LEU A 131 -12.33 -7.72 -2.95
C LEU A 131 -13.38 -8.83 -3.08
N THR A 132 -14.56 -8.48 -3.58
CA THR A 132 -15.62 -9.45 -3.89
C THR A 132 -15.45 -9.96 -5.32
N GLY A 133 -14.82 -11.13 -5.46
CA GLY A 133 -14.56 -11.77 -6.76
C GLY A 133 -13.30 -11.26 -7.47
N GLU A 134 -13.03 -11.74 -8.68
CA GLU A 134 -11.86 -11.32 -9.46
C GLU A 134 -12.26 -10.22 -10.46
N GLN A 135 -11.76 -8.99 -10.29
CA GLN A 135 -12.11 -7.87 -11.18
C GLN A 135 -11.56 -8.06 -12.61
N LEU A 136 -10.40 -8.70 -12.73
CA LEU A 136 -9.67 -8.84 -13.99
C LEU A 136 -9.16 -10.28 -14.12
N PRO A 137 -9.88 -11.17 -14.83
CA PRO A 137 -9.47 -12.56 -14.96
C PRO A 137 -8.15 -12.67 -15.74
N ARG A 138 -7.25 -13.53 -15.24
CA ARG A 138 -5.87 -13.70 -15.77
C ARG A 138 -5.00 -12.44 -15.69
N ILE A 139 -5.27 -11.59 -14.70
CA ILE A 139 -4.28 -10.60 -14.27
C ILE A 139 -3.20 -11.35 -13.49
N CYS A 140 -1.96 -11.24 -13.96
CA CYS A 140 -0.73 -11.95 -13.53
C CYS A 140 -0.75 -13.49 -13.58
#